data_AF-A0A833YMN6-F1
#
_entry.id   AF-A0A833YMN6-F1
#
_cell.length_a   1.000
_cell.length_b   1.000
_cell.length_c   1.000
_cell.angle_alpha   90.00
_cell.angle_beta   90.00
_cell.angle_gamma   90.00
#
_symmetry.space_group_name_H-M   'P 1'
#
loop_
_entity.id
_entity.type
_entity.pdbx_description
1 polymer ?
#
loop_
_entity_poly.entity_id
_entity_poly.type
_entity_poly.pdbx_seq_one_letter_code
_entity_poly.pdbx_strand_id
1 'polypeptide(L)'
;MSLGLGLKVKSIEGDQRLVERAQHLDQELLQALEKEEKRNPQVVQIGSRRSPHHVVQWVDPRTRCEELLLPLEDSPQGGARLLLTGLHACGDLSVALLRHFSCCPEVEALASVGCCYMKLSDPGGYPLSQWVATLPGYELSYRLREGACHALEEYAQRLQKAGPGLRTHCYRAALETVIRHAQPKLRRPGVQGIPRVHELKIEE
;
A
#
# COMPACT_ATOMS: atom_id res chain seq x y z
N MET A 1 13.25 8.11 8.00
CA MET A 1 14.70 7.94 8.21
C MET A 1 15.48 8.86 7.26
N SER A 2 15.50 10.18 7.52
CA SER A 2 16.32 11.15 6.76
C SER A 2 17.41 11.78 7.60
N LEU A 3 17.24 11.77 8.92
CA LEU A 3 18.07 12.48 9.87
C LEU A 3 19.50 11.95 9.81
N GLY A 4 20.47 12.83 9.59
CA GLY A 4 21.89 12.47 9.51
C GLY A 4 22.38 12.02 8.14
N LEU A 5 21.48 11.80 7.18
CA LEU A 5 21.83 11.39 5.81
C LEU A 5 22.00 12.57 4.84
N GLY A 6 21.75 13.81 5.30
CA GLY A 6 21.84 15.01 4.47
C GLY A 6 20.73 15.13 3.41
N LEU A 7 19.71 14.27 3.46
CA LEU A 7 18.61 14.23 2.51
C LEU A 7 17.53 15.25 2.88
N LYS A 8 17.04 16.02 1.89
CA LYS A 8 15.78 16.76 2.03
C LYS A 8 14.63 15.77 1.84
N VAL A 9 13.77 15.64 2.84
CA VAL A 9 12.62 14.73 2.79
C VAL A 9 11.34 15.51 3.00
N LYS A 10 10.38 15.28 2.09
CA LYS A 10 8.99 15.69 2.23
C LYS A 10 8.15 14.45 2.44
N SER A 11 7.37 14.40 3.51
CA SER A 11 6.38 13.36 3.74
C SER A 11 4.99 13.92 3.44
N ILE A 12 4.14 13.07 2.87
CA ILE A 12 2.76 13.41 2.51
C ILE A 12 1.87 12.39 3.20
N GLU A 13 0.94 12.86 4.01
CA GLU A 13 -0.02 12.04 4.76
C GLU A 13 -1.37 12.75 4.79
N GLY A 14 -2.46 12.03 4.58
CA GLY A 14 -3.81 12.61 4.51
C GLY A 14 -4.44 12.88 5.87
N ASP A 15 -4.00 12.18 6.92
CA ASP A 15 -4.50 12.37 8.28
C ASP A 15 -3.62 13.36 9.08
N GLN A 16 -4.22 14.50 9.44
CA GLN A 16 -3.63 15.53 10.31
C GLN A 16 -3.00 14.95 11.59
N ARG A 17 -3.68 14.00 12.25
CA ARG A 17 -3.22 13.44 13.52
C ARG A 17 -1.94 12.63 13.35
N LEU A 18 -1.82 11.93 12.23
CA LEU A 18 -0.62 11.15 11.91
C LEU A 18 0.56 12.06 11.60
N VAL A 19 0.31 13.17 10.90
CA VAL A 19 1.34 14.21 10.68
C VAL A 19 1.81 14.83 12.00
N GLU A 20 0.89 15.25 12.87
CA GLU A 20 1.22 15.78 14.18
C GLU A 20 2.02 14.78 15.01
N ARG A 21 1.61 13.50 14.98
CA ARG A 21 2.34 12.42 15.67
C ARG A 21 3.74 12.25 15.10
N ALA A 22 3.91 12.30 13.78
CA ALA A 22 5.22 12.19 13.14
C ALA A 22 6.13 13.37 13.51
N GLN A 23 5.61 14.60 13.49
CA GLN A 23 6.35 15.79 13.93
C GLN A 23 6.78 15.68 15.40
N HIS A 24 5.91 15.17 16.28
CA HIS A 24 6.25 14.95 17.69
C HIS A 24 7.37 13.92 17.86
N LEU A 25 7.31 12.79 17.14
CA LEU A 25 8.36 11.76 17.16
C LEU A 25 9.71 12.30 16.66
N ASP A 26 9.69 13.17 15.65
CA ASP A 26 10.92 13.82 15.16
C ASP A 26 11.53 14.73 16.24
N GLN A 27 10.72 15.46 17.01
CA GLN A 27 11.20 16.29 18.11
C GLN A 27 11.79 15.44 19.24
N GLU A 28 11.15 14.34 19.62
CA GLU A 28 11.67 13.40 20.62
C GLU A 28 13.03 12.82 20.18
N LEU A 29 13.16 12.45 18.90
CA LEU A 29 14.41 11.96 18.33
C LEU A 29 15.52 13.01 18.38
N LEU A 30 15.22 14.26 17.99
CA LEU A 30 16.20 15.35 18.07
C LEU A 30 16.68 15.60 19.50
N GLN A 31 15.77 15.63 20.47
CA GLN A 31 16.13 15.79 21.88
C GLN A 31 16.98 14.63 22.40
N ALA A 32 16.69 13.40 21.98
CA ALA A 32 17.50 12.23 22.34
C ALA A 32 18.92 12.34 21.77
N LEU A 33 19.05 12.77 20.51
CA LEU A 33 20.34 12.95 19.85
C LEU A 33 21.19 14.08 20.46
N GLU A 34 20.56 15.17 20.90
CA GLU A 34 21.26 16.24 21.64
C GLU A 34 21.78 15.78 23.00
N LYS A 35 21.02 14.93 23.71
CA LYS A 35 21.45 14.35 24.99
C LYS A 35 22.62 13.40 24.80
N GLU A 36 22.59 12.56 23.76
CA GLU A 36 23.68 11.63 23.45
C GLU A 36 24.96 12.36 23.04
N GLU A 37 24.87 13.46 22.27
CA GLU A 37 26.04 14.30 21.95
C GLU A 37 26.71 14.87 23.19
N LYS A 38 25.91 15.38 24.14
CA LYS A 38 26.45 15.93 25.40
C LYS A 38 27.12 14.84 26.25
N ARG A 39 26.64 13.60 26.19
CA ARG A 39 27.22 12.46 26.91
C ARG A 39 28.47 11.91 26.22
N ASN A 40 28.50 11.93 24.89
CA ASN A 40 29.57 11.33 24.10
C ASN A 40 29.96 12.19 22.88
N PRO A 41 30.71 13.28 23.10
CA PRO A 41 31.04 14.24 22.04
C PRO A 41 31.93 13.67 20.93
N GLN A 42 32.54 12.50 21.12
CA GLN A 42 33.40 11.85 20.12
C GLN A 42 32.65 10.92 19.16
N VAL A 43 31.37 10.61 19.41
CA VAL A 43 30.63 9.57 18.67
C VAL A 43 29.70 10.12 17.59
N VAL A 44 29.50 11.44 17.49
CA VAL A 44 28.41 11.99 16.68
C VAL A 44 28.89 13.06 15.72
N GLN A 45 29.53 12.67 14.61
CA GLN A 45 29.47 13.46 13.37
C GLN A 45 28.25 13.01 12.55
N ILE A 46 27.06 13.22 13.09
CA ILE A 46 25.84 13.03 12.31
C ILE A 46 25.74 14.24 11.37
N GLY A 47 25.47 13.99 10.09
CA GLY A 47 25.28 15.04 9.08
C GLY A 47 24.10 15.96 9.39
N SER A 48 23.56 16.65 8.39
CA SER A 48 22.47 17.62 8.59
C SER A 48 21.28 17.01 9.36
N ARG A 49 20.93 17.64 10.50
CA ARG A 49 19.79 17.27 11.37
C ARG A 49 18.46 17.87 10.90
N ARG A 50 18.21 17.84 9.60
CA ARG A 50 16.96 18.37 9.05
C ARG A 50 15.85 17.36 9.28
N SER A 51 14.85 17.75 10.05
CA SER A 51 13.59 17.00 10.14
C SER A 51 12.91 16.96 8.77
N PRO A 52 12.20 15.87 8.45
CA PRO A 52 11.29 15.84 7.31
C PRO A 52 10.29 17.01 7.35
N HIS A 53 9.99 17.57 6.18
CA HIS A 53 8.89 18.49 6.01
C HIS A 53 7.59 17.68 5.83
N HIS A 54 6.75 17.65 6.86
CA HIS A 54 5.49 16.91 6.82
C HIS A 54 4.36 17.77 6.28
N VAL A 55 3.64 17.26 5.28
CA VAL A 55 2.51 17.93 4.65
C VAL A 55 1.26 17.08 4.77
N VAL A 56 0.18 17.72 5.22
CA VAL A 56 -1.14 17.09 5.37
C VAL A 56 -1.86 17.18 4.03
N GLN A 57 -1.82 16.11 3.25
CA GLN A 57 -2.38 16.09 1.90
C GLN A 57 -2.69 14.65 1.47
N TRP A 58 -3.84 14.49 0.82
CA TRP A 58 -4.17 13.25 0.11
C TRP A 58 -3.49 13.25 -1.25
N VAL A 59 -2.90 12.12 -1.62
CA VAL A 59 -2.38 11.91 -2.98
C VAL A 59 -3.52 11.36 -3.83
N ASP A 60 -4.00 12.17 -4.77
CA ASP A 60 -4.94 11.70 -5.78
C ASP A 60 -4.16 10.94 -6.88
N PRO A 61 -4.65 9.80 -7.38
CA PRO A 61 -4.02 9.07 -8.47
C PRO A 61 -3.82 9.87 -9.78
N ARG A 62 -4.48 11.03 -9.88
CA ARG A 62 -4.44 11.98 -11.00
C ARG A 62 -3.67 13.25 -10.68
N THR A 63 -3.20 13.43 -9.44
CA THR A 63 -2.32 14.55 -9.07
C THR A 63 -1.14 14.59 -10.04
N ARG A 64 -0.75 15.78 -10.51
CA ARG A 64 0.43 15.91 -11.40
C ARG A 64 1.72 15.86 -10.59
N CYS A 65 2.83 15.45 -11.22
CA CYS A 65 4.13 15.48 -10.53
C CYS A 65 4.47 16.85 -10.00
N GLU A 66 4.30 17.89 -10.81
CA GLU A 66 4.52 19.28 -10.43
C GLU A 66 3.84 19.59 -9.07
N GLU A 67 2.57 19.20 -8.92
CA GLU A 67 1.79 19.40 -7.68
C GLU A 67 2.35 18.65 -6.46
N LEU A 68 2.90 17.45 -6.66
CA LEU A 68 3.57 16.71 -5.58
C LEU A 68 4.89 17.36 -5.16
N LEU A 69 5.54 18.09 -6.07
CA LEU A 69 6.88 18.68 -5.89
C LEU A 69 6.87 20.11 -5.38
N LEU A 70 5.74 20.84 -5.49
CA LEU A 70 5.61 22.27 -5.12
C LEU A 70 6.09 22.70 -3.70
N PRO A 71 6.30 21.81 -2.71
CA PRO A 71 6.94 22.18 -1.43
C PRO A 71 8.42 21.80 -1.28
N LEU A 72 9.07 21.21 -2.30
CA LEU A 72 10.51 20.91 -2.30
C LEU A 72 11.36 22.08 -2.89
N GLU A 73 10.70 23.13 -3.39
CA GLU A 73 11.22 24.14 -4.31
C GLU A 73 12.13 25.24 -3.70
N ASP A 74 12.75 25.02 -2.54
CA ASP A 74 13.88 25.85 -2.10
C ASP A 74 15.21 25.34 -2.70
N SER A 75 15.23 24.89 -3.95
CA SER A 75 16.48 24.46 -4.63
C SER A 75 16.72 25.21 -5.94
N PRO A 76 17.88 25.87 -6.08
CA PRO A 76 18.21 26.73 -7.20
C PRO A 76 18.58 25.90 -8.44
N GLN A 77 17.93 26.15 -9.58
CA GLN A 77 18.43 26.02 -10.97
C GLN A 77 19.17 24.73 -11.41
N GLY A 78 19.19 23.67 -10.61
CA GLY A 78 19.78 22.37 -10.92
C GLY A 78 18.78 21.26 -10.60
N GLY A 79 18.48 20.42 -11.60
CA GLY A 79 17.46 19.38 -11.54
C GLY A 79 17.55 18.52 -10.28
N ALA A 80 16.49 18.55 -9.47
CA ALA A 80 16.41 17.73 -8.27
C ALA A 80 16.24 16.26 -8.65
N ARG A 81 17.05 15.38 -8.04
CA ARG A 81 16.91 13.92 -8.16
C ARG A 81 16.06 13.43 -7.00
N LEU A 82 15.00 12.70 -7.28
CA LEU A 82 13.98 12.32 -6.31
C LEU A 82 13.88 10.80 -6.18
N LEU A 83 13.72 10.36 -4.92
CA LEU A 83 13.31 9.01 -4.57
C LEU A 83 11.87 9.07 -4.05
N LEU A 84 10.94 8.47 -4.78
CA LEU A 84 9.59 8.26 -4.26
C LEU A 84 9.56 7.03 -3.37
N THR A 85 8.97 7.16 -2.18
CA THR A 85 8.80 6.05 -1.25
C THR A 85 7.34 5.90 -0.87
N GLY A 86 6.76 4.73 -1.13
CA GLY A 86 5.41 4.37 -0.71
C GLY A 86 5.46 3.38 0.45
N LEU A 87 5.10 3.79 1.66
CA LEU A 87 4.97 2.90 2.81
C LEU A 87 3.51 2.48 2.91
N HIS A 88 3.21 1.20 2.71
CA HIS A 88 1.84 0.69 2.53
C HIS A 88 1.11 1.30 1.31
N ALA A 89 1.81 1.42 0.19
CA ALA A 89 1.17 1.86 -1.06
C ALA A 89 0.29 0.72 -1.61
N CYS A 90 -1.03 0.92 -1.67
CA CYS A 90 -1.96 -0.13 -2.11
C CYS A 90 -3.01 0.42 -3.07
N GLY A 91 -3.58 -0.45 -3.89
CA GLY A 91 -4.57 -0.07 -4.89
C GLY A 91 -4.09 1.07 -5.80
N ASP A 92 -4.94 2.08 -5.97
CA ASP A 92 -4.69 3.22 -6.87
C ASP A 92 -3.42 4.03 -6.51
N LEU A 93 -2.97 4.03 -5.25
CA LEU A 93 -1.74 4.74 -4.85
C LEU A 93 -0.48 4.10 -5.43
N SER A 94 -0.41 2.76 -5.48
CA SER A 94 0.74 2.08 -6.11
C SER A 94 0.84 2.42 -7.60
N VAL A 95 -0.31 2.50 -8.27
CA VAL A 95 -0.40 2.90 -9.68
C VAL A 95 0.06 4.35 -9.86
N ALA A 96 -0.38 5.26 -8.99
CA ALA A 96 0.03 6.65 -9.02
C ALA A 96 1.56 6.79 -8.92
N LEU A 97 2.18 6.12 -7.95
CA LEU A 97 3.63 6.14 -7.76
C LEU A 97 4.40 5.62 -8.99
N LEU A 98 3.92 4.53 -9.61
CA LEU A 98 4.52 3.99 -10.83
C LEU A 98 4.41 4.96 -12.01
N ARG A 99 3.26 5.64 -12.16
CA ARG A 99 3.08 6.67 -13.19
C ARG A 99 4.01 7.85 -12.97
N HIS A 100 4.15 8.32 -11.74
CA HIS A 100 5.09 9.40 -11.42
C HIS A 100 6.53 9.02 -11.74
N PHE A 101 6.95 7.81 -11.37
CA PHE A 101 8.26 7.29 -11.73
C PHE A 101 8.47 7.21 -13.26
N SER A 102 7.44 6.83 -14.02
CA SER A 102 7.56 6.72 -15.48
C SER A 102 7.49 8.04 -16.24
N CYS A 103 6.78 9.04 -15.70
CA CYS A 103 6.46 10.27 -16.45
C CYS A 103 7.29 11.48 -16.02
N CYS A 104 8.02 11.41 -14.90
CA CYS A 104 8.64 12.58 -14.27
C CYS A 104 10.15 12.40 -14.20
N PRO A 105 10.92 13.10 -15.05
CA PRO A 105 12.38 12.93 -15.17
C PRO A 105 13.15 13.14 -13.87
N GLU A 106 12.61 13.95 -12.96
CA GLU A 106 13.17 14.21 -11.63
C GLU A 106 13.11 12.99 -10.72
N VAL A 107 12.17 12.06 -10.95
CA VAL A 107 12.01 10.85 -10.16
C VAL A 107 12.90 9.75 -10.70
N GLU A 108 14.06 9.57 -10.07
CA GLU A 108 15.04 8.59 -10.52
C GLU A 108 14.92 7.23 -9.86
N ALA A 109 14.21 7.14 -8.74
CA ALA A 109 14.03 5.90 -8.02
C ALA A 109 12.66 5.81 -7.36
N LEU A 110 12.17 4.58 -7.24
CA LEU A 110 10.93 4.24 -6.55
C LEU A 110 11.17 3.08 -5.58
N ALA A 111 10.88 3.31 -4.30
CA ALA A 111 10.80 2.28 -3.27
C ALA A 111 9.34 2.10 -2.83
N SER A 112 8.67 1.07 -3.32
CA SER A 112 7.25 0.81 -3.00
C SER A 112 7.11 -0.41 -2.11
N VAL A 113 6.65 -0.20 -0.87
CA VAL A 113 6.28 -1.25 0.08
C VAL A 113 4.78 -1.45 -0.03
N GLY A 114 4.38 -2.45 -0.81
CA GLY A 114 2.98 -2.77 -1.05
C GLY A 114 2.29 -3.37 0.18
N CYS A 115 0.97 -3.25 0.24
CA CYS A 115 0.14 -4.09 1.11
C CYS A 115 -0.77 -5.01 0.29
N CYS A 116 -1.35 -6.01 0.95
CA CYS A 116 -2.26 -6.98 0.32
C CYS A 116 -3.63 -6.40 -0.11
N TYR A 117 -3.89 -5.12 0.18
CA TYR A 117 -5.19 -4.51 -0.09
C TYR A 117 -5.26 -3.98 -1.52
N MET A 118 -5.84 -4.77 -2.42
CA MET A 118 -6.06 -4.35 -3.80
C MET A 118 -7.38 -3.57 -3.91
N LYS A 119 -7.30 -2.24 -3.96
CA LYS A 119 -8.43 -1.35 -4.28
C LYS A 119 -8.11 -0.50 -5.51
N LEU A 120 -8.19 -1.12 -6.69
CA LEU A 120 -8.12 -0.41 -7.97
C LEU A 120 -9.51 0.02 -8.39
N SER A 121 -9.82 1.28 -8.10
CA SER A 121 -11.12 1.88 -8.36
C SER A 121 -11.05 3.03 -9.36
N ASP A 122 -9.90 3.69 -9.49
CA ASP A 122 -9.76 4.85 -10.36
C ASP A 122 -9.62 4.44 -11.84
N PRO A 123 -10.26 5.17 -12.78
CA PRO A 123 -10.02 4.98 -14.21
C PRO A 123 -8.52 5.02 -14.56
N GLY A 124 -8.09 4.02 -15.33
CA GLY A 124 -6.68 3.82 -15.69
C GLY A 124 -5.85 3.08 -14.62
N GLY A 125 -6.40 2.76 -13.44
CA GLY A 125 -5.75 1.91 -12.44
C GLY A 125 -5.45 0.49 -12.95
N TYR A 126 -6.24 0.02 -13.92
CA TYR A 126 -6.02 -1.24 -14.63
C TYR A 126 -6.54 -1.15 -16.08
N PRO A 127 -5.85 -1.77 -17.05
CA PRO A 127 -4.47 -2.25 -16.95
C PRO A 127 -3.50 -1.07 -16.98
N LEU A 128 -2.33 -1.22 -16.34
CA LEU A 128 -1.27 -0.21 -16.39
C LEU A 128 -0.56 -0.14 -17.74
N SER A 129 -0.42 -1.29 -18.40
CA SER A 129 0.31 -1.41 -19.67
C SER A 129 -0.59 -1.12 -20.85
N GLN A 130 -0.13 -0.25 -21.75
CA GLN A 130 -0.79 0.01 -23.04
C GLN A 130 -0.92 -1.28 -23.85
N TRP A 131 0.09 -2.15 -23.82
CA TRP A 131 0.04 -3.42 -24.55
C TRP A 131 -1.08 -4.32 -24.02
N VAL A 132 -1.22 -4.48 -22.69
CA VAL A 132 -2.31 -5.27 -22.10
C VAL A 132 -3.68 -4.69 -22.47
N ALA A 133 -3.81 -3.37 -22.53
CA ALA A 133 -5.05 -2.70 -22.94
C ALA A 133 -5.47 -3.00 -24.39
N THR A 134 -4.54 -3.45 -25.24
CA THR A 134 -4.85 -3.84 -26.63
C THR A 134 -5.29 -5.30 -26.79
N LEU A 135 -5.16 -6.13 -25.74
CA LEU A 135 -5.49 -7.55 -25.83
C LEU A 135 -7.01 -7.76 -25.79
N PRO A 136 -7.57 -8.69 -26.59
CA PRO A 136 -8.98 -9.02 -26.50
C PRO A 136 -9.30 -9.62 -25.12
N GLY A 137 -10.37 -9.13 -24.48
CA GLY A 137 -10.80 -9.65 -23.17
C GLY A 137 -9.93 -9.21 -21.98
N TYR A 138 -9.12 -8.15 -22.12
CA TYR A 138 -8.27 -7.65 -21.03
C TYR A 138 -9.07 -7.13 -19.82
N GLU A 139 -10.33 -6.74 -20.01
CA GLU A 139 -11.16 -6.16 -18.96
C GLU A 139 -11.48 -7.18 -17.86
N LEU A 140 -11.14 -6.82 -16.62
CA LEU A 140 -11.43 -7.62 -15.45
C LEU A 140 -12.40 -6.86 -14.54
N SER A 141 -13.47 -7.54 -14.12
CA SER A 141 -14.33 -7.03 -13.05
C SER A 141 -13.50 -6.74 -11.79
N TYR A 142 -13.96 -5.83 -10.93
CA TYR A 142 -13.28 -5.51 -9.67
C TYR A 142 -12.88 -6.76 -8.88
N ARG A 143 -13.78 -7.76 -8.80
CA ARG A 143 -13.53 -9.01 -8.06
C ARG A 143 -12.43 -9.86 -8.67
N LEU A 144 -12.33 -9.89 -9.99
CA LEU A 144 -11.27 -10.63 -10.68
C LEU A 144 -9.92 -9.94 -10.49
N ARG A 145 -9.90 -8.60 -10.49
CA ARG A 145 -8.70 -7.81 -10.16
C ARG A 145 -8.24 -8.03 -8.72
N GLU A 146 -9.17 -7.99 -7.77
CA GLU A 146 -8.92 -8.30 -6.36
C GLU A 146 -8.37 -9.74 -6.20
N GLY A 147 -9.06 -10.71 -6.78
CA GLY A 147 -8.66 -12.13 -6.71
C GLY A 147 -7.30 -12.43 -7.34
N ALA A 148 -6.91 -11.72 -8.40
CA ALA A 148 -5.60 -11.86 -9.03
C ALA A 148 -4.43 -11.46 -8.11
N CYS A 149 -4.71 -10.70 -7.05
CA CYS A 149 -3.68 -10.25 -6.10
C CYS A 149 -3.54 -11.16 -4.88
N HIS A 150 -4.39 -12.18 -4.78
CA HIS A 150 -4.26 -13.18 -3.73
C HIS A 150 -3.18 -14.19 -4.14
N ALA A 151 -2.41 -14.67 -3.16
CA ALA A 151 -1.44 -15.75 -3.35
C ALA A 151 -2.18 -17.08 -3.57
N LEU A 152 -2.72 -17.26 -4.78
CA LEU A 152 -3.51 -18.44 -5.16
C LEU A 152 -2.68 -19.72 -5.02
N GLU A 153 -1.38 -19.65 -5.25
CA GLU A 153 -0.44 -20.77 -5.12
C GLU A 153 -0.32 -21.22 -3.67
N GLU A 154 -0.17 -20.28 -2.74
CA GLU A 154 -0.11 -20.59 -1.30
C GLU A 154 -1.46 -21.17 -0.83
N TYR A 155 -2.56 -20.58 -1.29
CA TYR A 155 -3.89 -21.10 -1.00
C TYR A 155 -4.11 -22.50 -1.58
N ALA A 156 -3.65 -22.76 -2.81
CA ALA A 156 -3.72 -24.07 -3.46
C ALA A 156 -2.88 -25.11 -2.70
N GLN A 157 -1.67 -24.78 -2.27
CA GLN A 157 -0.85 -25.67 -1.43
C GLN A 157 -1.53 -25.98 -0.10
N ARG A 158 -2.14 -24.96 0.55
CA ARG A 158 -2.91 -25.15 1.78
C ARG A 158 -4.09 -26.09 1.55
N LEU A 159 -4.81 -25.94 0.43
CA LEU A 159 -5.90 -26.85 0.03
C LEU A 159 -5.41 -28.28 -0.17
N GLN A 160 -4.27 -28.47 -0.85
CA GLN A 160 -3.67 -29.79 -1.05
C GLN A 160 -3.30 -30.48 0.27
N LYS A 161 -2.81 -29.72 1.26
CA LYS A 161 -2.54 -30.23 2.61
C LYS A 161 -3.80 -30.61 3.39
N ALA A 162 -4.99 -30.35 2.84
CA ALA A 162 -6.30 -30.74 3.37
C ALA A 162 -6.50 -30.38 4.85
N GLY A 163 -5.96 -29.23 5.29
CA GLY A 163 -6.05 -28.78 6.67
C GLY A 163 -7.52 -28.68 7.11
N PRO A 164 -7.89 -29.16 8.31
CA PRO A 164 -9.29 -29.27 8.74
C PRO A 164 -10.03 -27.91 8.71
N GLY A 165 -9.34 -26.81 8.99
CA GLY A 165 -9.89 -25.45 8.91
C GLY A 165 -10.33 -25.01 7.51
N LEU A 166 -9.84 -25.65 6.43
CA LEU A 166 -10.23 -25.33 5.06
C LEU A 166 -11.52 -26.04 4.62
N ARG A 167 -11.92 -27.12 5.31
CA ARG A 167 -13.18 -27.83 5.02
C ARG A 167 -14.38 -26.89 5.14
N THR A 168 -14.37 -26.00 6.13
CA THR A 168 -15.41 -24.96 6.30
C THR A 168 -15.54 -24.07 5.06
N HIS A 169 -14.43 -23.72 4.39
CA HIS A 169 -14.49 -22.93 3.16
C HIS A 169 -15.12 -23.73 2.00
N CYS A 170 -14.83 -25.03 1.90
CA CYS A 170 -15.45 -25.90 0.89
C CYS A 170 -16.95 -26.05 1.14
N TYR A 171 -17.38 -26.32 2.38
CA TYR A 171 -18.80 -26.40 2.73
C TYR A 171 -19.52 -25.08 2.46
N ARG A 172 -18.90 -23.95 2.80
CA ARG A 172 -19.46 -22.63 2.49
C ARG A 172 -19.60 -22.42 0.99
N ALA A 173 -18.56 -22.71 0.20
CA ALA A 173 -18.60 -22.55 -1.26
C ALA A 173 -19.67 -23.45 -1.91
N ALA A 174 -19.81 -24.70 -1.45
CA ALA A 174 -20.85 -25.61 -1.89
C ALA A 174 -22.25 -25.08 -1.53
N LEU A 175 -22.45 -24.66 -0.28
CA LEU A 175 -23.72 -24.09 0.19
C LEU A 175 -24.09 -22.81 -0.58
N GLU A 176 -23.14 -21.89 -0.78
CA GLU A 176 -23.35 -20.69 -1.59
C GLU A 176 -23.75 -21.05 -3.03
N THR A 177 -23.17 -22.10 -3.59
CA THR A 177 -23.52 -22.61 -4.93
C THR A 177 -24.97 -23.10 -4.98
N VAL A 178 -25.39 -23.89 -3.98
CA VAL A 178 -26.77 -24.37 -3.86
C VAL A 178 -27.75 -23.21 -3.65
N ILE A 179 -27.44 -22.25 -2.77
CA ILE A 179 -28.30 -21.09 -2.52
C ILE A 179 -28.49 -20.25 -3.78
N ARG A 180 -27.43 -20.00 -4.55
CA ARG A 180 -27.55 -19.25 -5.82
C ARG A 180 -28.38 -20.00 -6.85
N HIS A 181 -28.32 -21.33 -6.86
CA HIS A 181 -29.14 -22.15 -7.74
C HIS A 181 -30.62 -22.06 -7.35
N ALA A 182 -30.93 -22.21 -6.06
CA ALA A 182 -32.30 -22.12 -5.54
C ALA A 182 -32.89 -20.70 -5.60
N GLN A 183 -32.07 -19.68 -5.39
CA GLN A 183 -32.49 -18.27 -5.37
C GLN A 183 -31.51 -17.36 -6.14
N PRO A 184 -31.62 -17.31 -7.49
CA PRO A 184 -30.67 -16.57 -8.34
C PRO A 184 -30.58 -15.06 -8.06
N LYS A 185 -31.62 -14.46 -7.46
CA LYS A 185 -31.62 -13.05 -7.06
C LYS A 185 -30.69 -12.77 -5.87
N LEU A 186 -30.35 -13.79 -5.07
CA LEU A 186 -29.54 -13.64 -3.87
C LEU A 186 -28.05 -13.70 -4.24
N ARG A 187 -27.51 -12.55 -4.65
CA ARG A 187 -26.11 -12.45 -5.15
C ARG A 187 -25.04 -12.55 -4.06
N ARG A 188 -25.41 -12.34 -2.79
CA ARG A 188 -24.52 -12.39 -1.62
C ARG A 188 -25.27 -13.02 -0.44
N PRO A 189 -25.47 -14.35 -0.44
CA PRO A 189 -25.91 -15.02 0.77
C PRO A 189 -24.87 -14.71 1.86
N GLY A 190 -25.28 -14.05 2.93
CA GLY A 190 -24.42 -13.68 4.05
C GLY A 190 -24.03 -14.89 4.90
N VAL A 191 -23.55 -15.97 4.26
CA VAL A 191 -23.19 -17.22 4.91
C VAL A 191 -21.94 -16.96 5.74
N GLN A 192 -22.15 -16.69 7.02
CA GLN A 192 -21.05 -16.49 7.95
C GLN A 192 -20.34 -17.82 8.19
N GLY A 193 -19.00 -17.75 8.29
CA GLY A 193 -18.23 -18.89 8.75
C GLY A 193 -18.47 -19.09 10.24
N ILE A 194 -18.79 -20.32 10.64
CA ILE A 194 -18.86 -20.68 12.06
C ILE A 194 -17.44 -21.01 12.52
N PRO A 195 -16.90 -20.34 13.55
CA PRO A 195 -15.59 -20.65 14.11
C PRO A 195 -15.50 -22.12 14.53
N ARG A 196 -14.36 -22.77 14.27
CA ARG A 196 -14.10 -24.16 14.68
C ARG A 196 -15.12 -25.20 14.18
N VAL A 197 -15.81 -24.97 13.06
CA VAL A 197 -16.72 -25.97 12.45
C VAL A 197 -16.07 -27.35 12.25
N HIS A 198 -14.78 -27.39 11.98
CA HIS A 198 -14.04 -28.64 11.79
C HIS A 198 -13.90 -29.47 13.08
N GLU A 199 -14.21 -28.90 14.24
CA GLU A 199 -14.27 -29.57 15.55
C GLU A 199 -15.70 -30.04 15.89
N LEU A 200 -16.71 -29.56 15.16
CA LEU A 200 -18.10 -29.95 15.39
C LEU A 200 -18.33 -31.37 14.89
N LYS A 201 -18.95 -32.21 15.73
CA LYS A 201 -19.46 -33.52 15.32
C LYS A 201 -20.84 -33.31 14.72
N ILE A 202 -21.02 -33.72 13.47
CA ILE A 202 -22.36 -33.82 12.88
C ILE A 202 -22.94 -35.12 13.46
N GLU A 203 -23.95 -34.99 14.31
CA GLU A 203 -24.74 -36.14 14.74
C GLU A 203 -25.65 -36.53 13.56
N GLU A 204 -25.60 -37.82 13.20
CA GLU A 204 -26.46 -38.43 12.17
C GLU A 204 -27.90 -38.60 12.67
#